data_AF-A0A239P7H6-F1
#
_entry.id   AF-A0A239P7H6-F1
#
_cell.length_a   1.000
_cell.length_b   1.000
_cell.length_c   1.000
_cell.angle_alpha   90.00
_cell.angle_beta   90.00
_cell.angle_gamma   90.00
#
_symmetry.space_group_name_H-M   'P 1'
#
loop_
_entity.id
_entity.type
_entity.pdbx_description
1 polymer ?
#
loop_
_entity_poly.entity_id
_entity_poly.type
_entity_poly.pdbx_seq_one_letter_code
_entity_poly.pdbx_strand_id
1 'polypeptide(L)'
;MEPMRALLKRFRTDQRGNIAIMSAGGMILAVCCAALGVDIGTIAADRRKTQAATDLAAIVAASNLSNATNAAKAAVTSNNYPASALVGVELGTYTTNSAVAAQSRFVTPATGTANAARVSLQTATPLYFSHFFTGSNNFTIKTTATATTTAIASFSIGSRLASLNGGLLNSVLGSMLGTTLSLSVMDYNALLGARIDAFTFLSALATRVGLTGVTYDTLLNSNIKIGDVLAAALSAQQATNGSGTATTALSTISQASASVTTKIAPGKLIDAGPYANLIVGVKPKDGVSISLYDLLQATAGIANGTNQIATSVNLGLPGIASASLTATIGARPQGSGWIAVGTQGVSVHTAQTRVLLSIQLIGSGSASLVNLPVYVEIASGTATLNKVSCGYPNVNTSSVTLGVTPGIVDAWIGNVTVADLNNVATKPNPGPAPLVNLLGIPIVTAKAHAGMGNTTPVSVNFSYSDITSQTKKTVNTTNFTSSLTGSLLGDLNISVLGLGLAIPGLGGLVTSIISGATSSIDQLLAATLASLGVGIGQADVWVSGIRCDGAVLVN
;
A
#
# COMPACT_ATOMS: atom_id res chain seq x y z
N MET A 1 88.53 -65.89 -28.37
CA MET A 1 87.17 -65.79 -28.93
C MET A 1 86.05 -66.04 -27.91
N GLU A 2 86.30 -66.69 -26.76
CA GLU A 2 85.29 -66.90 -25.69
C GLU A 2 84.74 -65.64 -25.00
N PRO A 3 85.51 -64.59 -24.65
CA PRO A 3 84.96 -63.46 -23.89
C PRO A 3 83.93 -62.65 -24.71
N MET A 4 84.09 -62.62 -26.03
CA MET A 4 83.19 -61.91 -26.95
C MET A 4 81.83 -62.61 -27.09
N ARG A 5 81.81 -63.95 -27.06
CA ARG A 5 80.56 -64.74 -27.07
C ARG A 5 79.79 -64.58 -25.76
N ALA A 6 80.48 -64.48 -24.62
CA ALA A 6 79.86 -64.25 -23.31
C ALA A 6 79.24 -62.85 -23.21
N LEU A 7 79.93 -61.81 -23.72
CA LEU A 7 79.41 -60.44 -23.78
C LEU A 7 78.19 -60.31 -24.70
N LEU A 8 78.20 -60.96 -25.87
CA LEU A 8 77.06 -60.99 -26.80
C LEU A 8 75.84 -61.72 -26.23
N LYS A 9 76.04 -62.81 -25.49
CA LYS A 9 74.95 -63.50 -24.76
C LYS A 9 74.36 -62.63 -23.65
N ARG A 10 75.21 -61.94 -22.88
CA ARG A 10 74.78 -60.97 -21.85
C ARG A 10 73.97 -59.81 -22.46
N PHE A 11 74.43 -59.26 -23.58
CA PHE A 11 73.72 -58.18 -24.28
C PHE A 11 72.35 -58.63 -24.83
N ARG A 12 72.26 -59.83 -25.42
CA ARG A 12 70.97 -60.41 -25.89
C ARG A 12 69.99 -60.74 -24.76
N THR A 13 70.46 -60.93 -23.54
CA THR A 13 69.62 -61.22 -22.36
C THR A 13 69.39 -60.00 -21.47
N ASP A 14 69.98 -58.84 -21.80
CA ASP A 14 69.82 -57.62 -21.01
C ASP A 14 68.49 -56.91 -21.33
N GLN A 15 67.50 -57.13 -20.48
CA GLN A 15 66.16 -56.52 -20.59
C GLN A 15 66.06 -55.15 -19.90
N ARG A 16 67.15 -54.63 -19.32
CA ARG A 16 67.15 -53.36 -18.58
C ARG A 16 66.77 -52.13 -19.42
N GLY A 17 66.90 -52.21 -20.75
CA GLY A 17 66.46 -51.15 -21.68
C GLY A 17 64.93 -51.05 -21.88
N ASN A 18 64.17 -52.10 -21.55
CA ASN A 18 62.71 -52.13 -21.78
C ASN A 18 61.96 -51.18 -20.83
N ILE A 19 62.45 -51.03 -19.59
CA ILE A 19 61.91 -50.08 -18.62
C ILE A 19 62.12 -48.63 -19.10
N ALA A 20 63.27 -48.33 -19.74
CA ALA A 20 63.54 -47.00 -20.25
C ALA A 20 62.54 -46.58 -21.35
N ILE A 21 62.24 -47.46 -22.30
CA ILE A 21 61.27 -47.20 -23.38
C ILE A 21 59.84 -47.05 -22.82
N MET A 22 59.42 -47.94 -21.92
CA MET A 22 58.12 -47.85 -21.26
C MET A 22 57.99 -46.58 -20.41
N SER A 23 59.04 -46.21 -19.68
CA SER A 23 59.08 -44.97 -18.88
C SER A 23 59.05 -43.71 -19.73
N ALA A 24 59.74 -43.71 -20.89
CA ALA A 24 59.71 -42.61 -21.84
C ALA A 24 58.30 -42.42 -22.43
N GLY A 25 57.65 -43.52 -22.85
CA GLY A 25 56.26 -43.47 -23.31
C GLY A 25 55.30 -42.99 -22.22
N GLY A 26 55.47 -43.47 -20.98
CA GLY A 26 54.69 -43.02 -19.83
C GLY A 26 54.89 -41.54 -19.47
N MET A 27 56.13 -41.04 -19.55
CA MET A 27 56.46 -39.62 -19.38
C MET A 27 55.81 -38.75 -20.46
N ILE A 28 55.87 -39.16 -21.73
CA ILE A 28 55.21 -38.44 -22.82
C ILE A 28 53.70 -38.36 -22.58
N LEU A 29 53.07 -39.48 -22.21
CA LEU A 29 51.65 -39.50 -21.87
C LEU A 29 51.34 -38.57 -20.68
N ALA A 30 52.15 -38.61 -19.63
CA ALA A 30 51.99 -37.73 -18.47
C ALA A 30 52.10 -36.25 -18.84
N VAL A 31 53.06 -35.88 -19.70
CA VAL A 31 53.22 -34.52 -20.22
C VAL A 31 52.03 -34.11 -21.09
N CYS A 32 51.53 -34.98 -21.97
CA CYS A 32 50.33 -34.72 -22.76
C CYS A 32 49.09 -34.50 -21.88
N CYS A 33 48.90 -35.33 -20.85
CA CYS A 33 47.82 -35.15 -19.89
C CYS A 33 47.94 -33.83 -19.11
N ALA A 34 49.17 -33.46 -18.69
CA ALA A 34 49.42 -32.19 -18.02
C ALA A 34 49.15 -31.00 -18.94
N ALA A 35 49.55 -31.08 -20.20
CA ALA A 35 49.32 -30.04 -21.22
C ALA A 35 47.82 -29.81 -21.46
N LEU A 36 47.03 -30.88 -21.60
CA LEU A 36 45.56 -30.79 -21.67
C LEU A 36 44.95 -30.25 -20.38
N GLY A 37 45.52 -30.61 -19.23
CA GLY A 37 45.14 -30.08 -17.93
C GLY A 37 45.29 -28.56 -17.83
N VAL A 38 46.35 -28.00 -18.42
CA VAL A 38 46.57 -26.55 -18.49
C VAL A 38 45.47 -25.87 -19.30
N ASP A 39 45.16 -26.36 -20.51
CA ASP A 39 44.12 -25.75 -21.35
C ASP A 39 42.71 -25.87 -20.75
N ILE A 40 42.38 -27.02 -20.17
CA ILE A 40 41.09 -27.19 -19.48
C ILE A 40 41.03 -26.24 -18.27
N GLY A 41 42.14 -26.10 -17.54
CA GLY A 41 42.28 -25.17 -16.42
C GLY A 41 42.09 -23.71 -16.84
N THR A 42 42.70 -23.28 -17.94
CA THR A 42 42.58 -21.91 -18.46
C THR A 42 41.17 -21.64 -18.97
N ILE A 43 40.56 -22.54 -19.75
CA ILE A 43 39.16 -22.43 -20.19
C ILE A 43 38.21 -22.31 -18.98
N ALA A 44 38.38 -23.16 -17.97
CA ALA A 44 37.55 -23.11 -16.78
C ALA A 44 37.72 -21.80 -15.99
N ALA A 45 38.95 -21.31 -15.87
CA ALA A 45 39.25 -20.04 -15.21
C ALA A 45 38.66 -18.84 -15.97
N ASP A 46 38.84 -18.78 -17.29
CA ASP A 46 38.32 -17.71 -18.13
C ASP A 46 36.79 -17.74 -18.23
N ARG A 47 36.19 -18.93 -18.20
CA ARG A 47 34.74 -19.07 -18.12
C ARG A 47 34.20 -18.50 -16.81
N ARG A 48 34.85 -18.74 -15.67
CA ARG A 48 34.46 -18.15 -14.38
C ARG A 48 34.58 -16.63 -14.38
N LYS A 49 35.67 -16.08 -14.95
CA LYS A 49 35.85 -14.63 -15.09
C LYS A 49 34.78 -14.00 -16.00
N THR A 50 34.54 -14.63 -17.15
CA THR A 50 33.53 -14.15 -18.11
C THR A 50 32.12 -14.24 -17.51
N GLN A 51 31.81 -15.31 -16.75
CA GLN A 51 30.54 -15.42 -16.03
C GLN A 51 30.39 -14.32 -14.98
N ALA A 52 31.41 -14.04 -14.17
CA ALA A 52 31.37 -12.96 -13.19
C ALA A 52 31.11 -11.58 -13.84
N ALA A 53 31.72 -11.31 -15.00
CA ALA A 53 31.45 -10.09 -15.77
C ALA A 53 30.02 -10.07 -16.35
N THR A 54 29.51 -11.24 -16.78
CA THR A 54 28.13 -11.39 -17.28
C THR A 54 27.10 -11.17 -16.17
N ASP A 55 27.36 -11.72 -14.99
CA ASP A 55 26.53 -11.58 -13.80
C ASP A 55 26.44 -10.10 -13.39
N LEU A 56 27.58 -9.42 -13.32
CA LEU A 56 27.61 -7.99 -13.01
C LEU A 56 26.92 -7.14 -14.09
N ALA A 57 27.12 -7.47 -15.36
CA ALA A 57 26.43 -6.81 -16.46
C ALA A 57 24.91 -7.03 -16.41
N ALA A 58 24.43 -8.22 -16.03
CA ALA A 58 23.02 -8.51 -15.83
C ALA A 58 22.43 -7.72 -14.66
N ILE A 59 23.10 -7.69 -13.50
CA ILE A 59 22.70 -6.89 -12.34
C ILE A 59 22.57 -5.41 -12.74
N VAL A 60 23.58 -4.86 -13.41
CA VAL A 60 23.57 -3.44 -13.83
C VAL A 60 22.48 -3.19 -14.88
N ALA A 61 22.28 -4.09 -15.84
CA ALA A 61 21.20 -3.99 -16.82
C ALA A 61 19.81 -4.01 -16.17
N ALA A 62 19.58 -4.94 -15.22
CA ALA A 62 18.31 -5.05 -14.51
C ALA A 62 18.07 -3.91 -13.52
N SER A 63 19.14 -3.27 -13.02
CA SER A 63 19.04 -2.06 -12.19
C SER A 63 18.64 -0.81 -12.99
N ASN A 64 18.85 -0.81 -14.31
CA ASN A 64 18.49 0.29 -15.20
C ASN A 64 17.76 -0.22 -16.45
N LEU A 65 16.53 -0.72 -16.26
CA LEU A 65 15.74 -1.35 -17.33
C LEU A 65 15.38 -0.39 -18.47
N SER A 66 15.31 0.92 -18.21
CA SER A 66 15.05 1.93 -19.25
C SER A 66 16.26 2.14 -20.18
N ASN A 67 17.48 1.82 -19.72
CA ASN A 67 18.71 1.97 -20.48
C ASN A 67 19.64 0.74 -20.37
N ALA A 68 19.04 -0.44 -20.34
CA ALA A 68 19.70 -1.69 -19.95
C ALA A 68 20.92 -2.03 -20.84
N THR A 69 20.83 -1.79 -22.15
CA THR A 69 21.91 -2.08 -23.09
C THR A 69 23.16 -1.25 -22.84
N ASN A 70 23.00 0.07 -22.62
CA ASN A 70 24.14 0.94 -22.34
C ASN A 70 24.71 0.67 -20.94
N ALA A 71 23.86 0.37 -19.97
CA ALA A 71 24.28 0.01 -18.62
C ALA A 71 25.09 -1.31 -18.62
N ALA A 72 24.61 -2.34 -19.32
CA ALA A 72 25.34 -3.61 -19.51
C ALA A 72 26.68 -3.37 -20.20
N LYS A 73 26.69 -2.60 -21.30
CA LYS A 73 27.91 -2.29 -22.05
C LYS A 73 28.96 -1.59 -21.18
N ALA A 74 28.55 -0.60 -20.39
CA ALA A 74 29.43 0.08 -19.45
C ALA A 74 30.03 -0.91 -18.44
N ALA A 75 29.20 -1.76 -17.84
CA ALA A 75 29.66 -2.80 -16.91
C ALA A 75 30.67 -3.76 -17.56
N VAL A 76 30.43 -4.23 -18.78
CA VAL A 76 31.37 -5.10 -19.52
C VAL A 76 32.70 -4.39 -19.75
N THR A 77 32.69 -3.13 -20.20
CA THR A 77 33.92 -2.36 -20.45
C THR A 77 34.69 -2.03 -19.16
N SER A 78 34.01 -1.79 -18.05
CA SER A 78 34.64 -1.59 -16.73
C SER A 78 35.31 -2.86 -16.20
N ASN A 79 34.96 -4.04 -16.72
CA ASN A 79 35.58 -5.32 -16.39
C ASN A 79 36.64 -5.76 -17.43
N ASN A 80 37.23 -4.81 -18.16
CA ASN A 80 38.30 -5.04 -19.14
C ASN A 80 37.91 -5.94 -20.33
N TYR A 81 36.62 -6.13 -20.60
CA TYR A 81 36.14 -6.78 -21.80
C TYR A 81 35.79 -5.75 -22.88
N PRO A 82 36.03 -6.06 -24.16
CA PRO A 82 35.60 -5.17 -25.24
C PRO A 82 34.08 -5.11 -25.30
N ALA A 83 33.52 -3.97 -25.71
CA ALA A 83 32.06 -3.85 -25.86
C ALA A 83 31.47 -4.86 -26.86
N SER A 84 32.25 -5.36 -27.82
CA SER A 84 31.85 -6.41 -28.76
C SER A 84 31.66 -7.78 -28.09
N ALA A 85 32.19 -7.99 -26.88
CA ALA A 85 31.95 -9.20 -26.11
C ALA A 85 30.49 -9.29 -25.62
N LEU A 86 29.77 -8.17 -25.54
CA LEU A 86 28.35 -8.14 -25.22
C LEU A 86 27.54 -8.50 -26.48
N VAL A 87 26.99 -9.71 -26.52
CA VAL A 87 26.30 -10.23 -27.72
C VAL A 87 24.78 -10.06 -27.63
N GLY A 88 24.23 -9.92 -26.42
CA GLY A 88 22.79 -9.69 -26.26
C GLY A 88 22.40 -9.12 -24.91
N VAL A 89 21.39 -8.25 -24.93
CA VAL A 89 20.67 -7.74 -23.76
C VAL A 89 19.18 -7.83 -24.08
N GLU A 90 18.47 -8.68 -23.34
CA GLU A 90 17.06 -8.93 -23.55
C GLU A 90 16.28 -8.52 -22.30
N LEU A 91 15.29 -7.66 -22.46
CA LEU A 91 14.37 -7.29 -21.39
C LEU A 91 13.20 -8.27 -21.35
N GLY A 92 12.80 -8.65 -20.15
CA GLY A 92 11.72 -9.61 -19.95
C GLY A 92 11.04 -9.47 -18.60
N THR A 93 10.07 -10.37 -18.39
CA THR A 93 9.40 -10.54 -17.11
C THR A 93 9.92 -11.81 -16.44
N TYR A 94 10.50 -11.68 -15.25
CA TYR A 94 10.84 -12.80 -14.36
C TYR A 94 9.76 -13.00 -13.31
N THR A 95 9.23 -14.23 -13.21
CA THR A 95 8.24 -14.61 -12.20
C THR A 95 8.87 -15.57 -11.18
N THR A 96 8.97 -15.16 -9.93
CA THR A 96 9.43 -15.96 -8.78
C THR A 96 8.33 -16.95 -8.34
N ASN A 97 8.10 -17.98 -9.14
CA ASN A 97 7.17 -19.07 -8.81
C ASN A 97 7.88 -20.42 -8.86
N SER A 98 7.96 -21.11 -7.71
CA SER A 98 8.59 -22.43 -7.60
C SER A 98 7.87 -23.52 -8.39
N ALA A 99 6.57 -23.35 -8.69
CA ALA A 99 5.78 -24.26 -9.51
C ALA A 99 6.08 -24.14 -11.02
N VAL A 100 6.75 -23.06 -11.44
CA VAL A 100 7.17 -22.86 -12.84
C VAL A 100 8.61 -23.34 -13.00
N ALA A 101 8.88 -24.11 -14.06
CA ALA A 101 10.23 -24.57 -14.42
C ALA A 101 11.17 -23.37 -14.62
N ALA A 102 12.43 -23.48 -14.18
CA ALA A 102 13.39 -22.36 -14.17
C ALA A 102 13.50 -21.65 -15.53
N GLN A 103 13.57 -22.42 -16.61
CA GLN A 103 13.67 -21.91 -17.99
C GLN A 103 12.44 -21.12 -18.45
N SER A 104 11.28 -21.35 -17.83
CA SER A 104 10.01 -20.67 -18.13
C SER A 104 9.72 -19.48 -17.21
N ARG A 105 10.59 -19.22 -16.22
CA ARG A 105 10.40 -18.09 -15.29
C ARG A 105 10.72 -16.75 -15.91
N PHE A 106 11.66 -16.70 -16.85
CA PHE A 106 11.98 -15.51 -17.64
C PHE A 106 11.29 -15.58 -19.01
N VAL A 107 10.40 -14.64 -19.29
CA VAL A 107 9.70 -14.54 -20.57
C VAL A 107 10.13 -13.26 -21.28
N THR A 108 10.50 -13.40 -22.56
CA THR A 108 10.82 -12.29 -23.47
C THR A 108 10.01 -12.42 -24.76
N PRO A 109 9.42 -11.34 -25.29
CA PRO A 109 9.41 -9.97 -24.75
C PRO A 109 8.61 -9.87 -23.45
N ALA A 110 8.88 -8.83 -22.65
CA ALA A 110 8.24 -8.64 -21.35
C ALA A 110 6.71 -8.57 -21.46
N THR A 111 6.02 -9.23 -20.52
CA THR A 111 4.57 -9.09 -20.31
C THR A 111 4.31 -7.86 -19.45
N GLY A 112 4.03 -6.71 -20.09
CA GLY A 112 3.83 -5.43 -19.41
C GLY A 112 5.14 -4.68 -19.19
N THR A 113 5.39 -4.20 -17.97
CA THR A 113 6.65 -3.55 -17.60
C THR A 113 7.73 -4.62 -17.35
N ALA A 114 8.86 -4.51 -18.04
CA ALA A 114 10.00 -5.40 -17.78
C ALA A 114 10.44 -5.24 -16.32
N ASN A 115 10.77 -6.35 -15.67
CA ASN A 115 11.34 -6.39 -14.31
C ASN A 115 12.67 -7.19 -14.28
N ALA A 116 13.14 -7.65 -15.43
CA ALA A 116 14.34 -8.45 -15.56
C ALA A 116 15.10 -8.17 -16.86
N ALA A 117 16.39 -8.40 -16.83
CA ALA A 117 17.28 -8.34 -17.97
C ALA A 117 18.13 -9.61 -18.05
N ARG A 118 18.18 -10.21 -19.25
CA ARG A 118 19.07 -11.32 -19.58
C ARG A 118 20.21 -10.79 -20.45
N VAL A 119 21.43 -11.00 -19.99
CA VAL A 119 22.66 -10.55 -20.66
C VAL A 119 23.47 -11.76 -21.10
N SER A 120 23.98 -11.70 -22.34
CA SER A 120 24.85 -12.73 -22.89
C SER A 120 26.18 -12.15 -23.35
N LEU A 121 27.28 -12.73 -22.87
CA LEU A 121 28.63 -12.41 -23.31
C LEU A 121 29.23 -13.57 -24.12
N GLN A 122 30.12 -13.20 -25.04
CA GLN A 122 30.95 -14.13 -25.78
C GLN A 122 32.42 -13.66 -25.77
N THR A 123 33.30 -14.54 -25.30
CA THR A 123 34.75 -14.31 -25.23
C THR A 123 35.52 -15.46 -25.89
N ALA A 124 36.80 -15.28 -26.14
CA ALA A 124 37.67 -16.29 -26.74
C ALA A 124 38.88 -16.52 -25.83
N THR A 125 39.16 -17.79 -25.51
CA THR A 125 40.32 -18.20 -24.72
C THR A 125 41.33 -18.90 -25.63
N PRO A 126 42.62 -18.54 -25.60
CA PRO A 126 43.65 -19.21 -26.39
C PRO A 126 43.84 -20.66 -25.93
N LEU A 127 44.08 -21.55 -26.88
CA LEU A 127 44.45 -22.95 -26.64
C LEU A 127 45.96 -23.10 -26.81
N TYR A 128 46.67 -23.39 -25.72
CA TYR A 128 48.13 -23.44 -25.71
C TYR A 128 48.69 -24.77 -26.23
N PHE A 129 48.05 -25.89 -25.91
CA PHE A 129 48.52 -27.22 -26.29
C PHE A 129 47.46 -28.05 -27.02
N SER A 130 46.17 -27.83 -26.71
CA SER A 130 45.07 -28.56 -27.30
C SER A 130 44.81 -28.18 -28.75
N HIS A 131 45.37 -27.07 -29.24
CA HIS A 131 45.26 -26.65 -30.65
C HIS A 131 45.79 -27.71 -31.62
N PHE A 132 46.79 -28.50 -31.20
CA PHE A 132 47.34 -29.61 -31.99
C PHE A 132 46.33 -30.74 -32.21
N PHE A 133 45.32 -30.86 -31.33
CA PHE A 133 44.28 -31.87 -31.41
C PHE A 133 42.95 -31.33 -31.95
N THR A 134 42.61 -30.07 -31.66
CA THR A 134 41.33 -29.45 -32.05
C THR A 134 41.38 -28.69 -33.38
N GLY A 135 42.58 -28.43 -33.91
CA GLY A 135 42.76 -27.64 -35.15
C GLY A 135 42.34 -26.17 -35.04
N SER A 136 42.04 -25.70 -33.82
CA SER A 136 41.61 -24.32 -33.54
C SER A 136 42.54 -23.69 -32.51
N ASN A 137 42.91 -22.42 -32.71
CA ASN A 137 43.80 -21.70 -31.79
C ASN A 137 43.08 -21.10 -30.59
N ASN A 138 41.74 -21.05 -30.61
CA ASN A 138 40.93 -20.46 -29.56
C ASN A 138 39.67 -21.30 -29.28
N PHE A 139 39.17 -21.19 -28.06
CA PHE A 139 37.90 -21.74 -27.63
C PHE A 139 36.92 -20.62 -27.30
N THR A 140 35.74 -20.64 -27.92
CA THR A 140 34.69 -19.64 -27.68
C THR A 140 33.92 -19.96 -26.40
N ILE A 141 33.93 -19.02 -25.47
CA ILE A 141 33.17 -19.09 -24.22
C ILE A 141 31.91 -18.25 -24.39
N LYS A 142 30.75 -18.84 -24.11
CA LYS A 142 29.47 -18.13 -23.99
C LYS A 142 28.95 -18.23 -22.57
N THR A 143 28.54 -17.10 -22.02
CA THR A 143 27.98 -16.99 -20.69
C THR A 143 26.71 -16.16 -20.75
N THR A 144 25.73 -16.57 -19.95
CA THR A 144 24.44 -15.88 -19.86
C THR A 144 24.10 -15.72 -18.39
N ALA A 145 23.56 -14.56 -18.05
CA ALA A 145 23.05 -14.29 -16.71
C ALA A 145 21.73 -13.53 -16.82
N THR A 146 20.80 -13.86 -15.94
CA THR A 146 19.53 -13.13 -15.80
C THR A 146 19.53 -12.47 -14.43
N ALA A 147 19.16 -11.21 -14.38
CA ALA A 147 18.92 -10.52 -13.13
C ALA A 147 17.52 -9.89 -13.14
N THR A 148 16.91 -9.81 -11.97
CA THR A 148 15.60 -9.19 -11.77
C THR A 148 15.68 -8.12 -10.70
N THR A 149 14.83 -7.11 -10.83
CA THR A 149 14.58 -6.10 -9.81
C THR A 149 13.16 -6.20 -9.33
N THR A 150 12.97 -5.98 -8.03
CA THR A 150 11.64 -5.90 -7.42
C THR A 150 11.40 -4.46 -7.00
N ALA A 151 10.34 -3.89 -7.55
CA ALA A 151 9.88 -2.54 -7.22
C ALA A 151 8.54 -2.64 -6.48
N ILE A 152 8.55 -2.26 -5.21
CA ILE A 152 7.38 -2.29 -4.33
C ILE A 152 7.10 -0.86 -3.89
N ALA A 153 5.83 -0.47 -3.87
CA ALA A 153 5.40 0.75 -3.21
C ALA A 153 4.37 0.42 -2.13
N SER A 154 4.41 1.21 -1.06
CA SER A 154 3.38 1.21 -0.04
C SER A 154 2.55 2.49 -0.16
N PHE A 155 1.24 2.37 -0.23
CA PHE A 155 0.34 3.51 -0.40
C PHE A 155 -0.99 3.31 0.31
N SER A 156 -1.72 4.40 0.48
CA SER A 156 -2.99 4.43 1.21
C SER A 156 -3.97 5.39 0.55
N ILE A 157 -5.25 5.17 0.81
CA ILE A 157 -6.37 6.04 0.40
C ILE A 157 -7.23 6.37 1.62
N GLY A 158 -7.66 7.63 1.73
CA GLY A 158 -8.52 8.11 2.80
C GLY A 158 -9.11 9.48 2.48
N SER A 159 -9.44 10.24 3.53
CA SER A 159 -9.98 11.60 3.43
C SER A 159 -9.17 12.61 4.25
N ARG A 160 -9.24 13.89 3.85
CA ARG A 160 -8.76 15.02 4.65
C ARG A 160 -9.81 15.46 5.65
N LEU A 161 -9.38 15.77 6.88
CA LEU A 161 -10.15 16.61 7.80
C LEU A 161 -10.10 18.07 7.32
N ALA A 162 -11.18 18.52 6.67
CA ALA A 162 -11.30 19.88 6.13
C ALA A 162 -11.23 20.96 7.24
N SER A 163 -11.77 20.65 8.42
CA SER A 163 -11.57 21.42 9.63
C SER A 163 -11.58 20.49 10.84
N LEU A 164 -10.68 20.74 11.79
CA LEU A 164 -10.65 20.01 13.05
C LEU A 164 -11.62 20.70 14.02
N ASN A 165 -12.74 20.05 14.29
CA ASN A 165 -13.62 20.44 15.38
C ASN A 165 -13.47 19.41 16.50
N GLY A 166 -12.82 19.83 17.60
CA GLY A 166 -12.57 18.95 18.74
C GLY A 166 -13.85 18.35 19.31
N GLY A 167 -14.95 19.12 19.36
CA GLY A 167 -16.25 18.65 19.86
C GLY A 167 -16.82 17.50 19.04
N LEU A 168 -16.89 17.65 17.71
CA LEU A 168 -17.38 16.58 16.83
C LEU A 168 -16.50 15.35 16.85
N LEU A 169 -15.17 15.52 16.77
CA LEU A 169 -14.24 14.39 16.80
C LEU A 169 -14.31 13.64 18.13
N ASN A 170 -14.42 14.36 19.25
CA ASN A 170 -14.61 13.76 20.57
C ASN A 170 -15.90 12.93 20.65
N SER A 171 -17.00 13.45 20.10
CA SER A 171 -18.29 12.74 20.06
C SER A 171 -18.23 11.49 19.20
N VAL A 172 -17.67 11.59 17.98
CA VAL A 172 -17.60 10.46 17.03
C VAL A 172 -16.63 9.39 17.53
N LEU A 173 -15.37 9.77 17.81
CA LEU A 173 -14.36 8.82 18.27
C LEU A 173 -14.70 8.25 19.65
N GLY A 174 -15.24 9.08 20.55
CA GLY A 174 -15.73 8.63 21.84
C GLY A 174 -16.83 7.58 21.71
N SER A 175 -17.86 7.85 20.89
CA SER A 175 -18.95 6.91 20.61
C SER A 175 -18.44 5.58 20.03
N MET A 176 -17.52 5.63 19.06
CA MET A 176 -16.91 4.43 18.46
C MET A 176 -16.08 3.60 19.47
N LEU A 177 -15.40 4.27 20.39
CA LEU A 177 -14.63 3.62 21.45
C LEU A 177 -15.49 3.21 22.66
N GLY A 178 -16.75 3.64 22.73
CA GLY A 178 -17.61 3.44 23.90
C GLY A 178 -17.20 4.27 25.13
N THR A 179 -16.62 5.46 24.92
CA THR A 179 -16.17 6.38 25.98
C THR A 179 -16.53 7.83 25.66
N THR A 180 -16.35 8.74 26.63
CA THR A 180 -16.36 10.18 26.39
C THR A 180 -14.93 10.69 26.25
N LEU A 181 -14.71 11.63 25.31
CA LEU A 181 -13.40 12.26 25.07
C LEU A 181 -13.53 13.78 25.22
N SER A 182 -12.44 14.42 25.65
CA SER A 182 -12.33 15.88 25.74
C SER A 182 -10.95 16.31 25.27
N LEU A 183 -10.65 16.03 24.00
CA LEU A 183 -9.41 16.44 23.34
C LEU A 183 -9.57 17.79 22.65
N SER A 184 -8.49 18.57 22.65
CA SER A 184 -8.40 19.83 21.92
C SER A 184 -8.07 19.61 20.44
N VAL A 185 -8.25 20.65 19.62
CA VAL A 185 -7.81 20.63 18.21
C VAL A 185 -6.29 20.41 18.09
N MET A 186 -5.51 20.92 19.05
CA MET A 186 -4.07 20.72 19.08
C MET A 186 -3.71 19.25 19.34
N ASP A 187 -4.44 18.57 20.22
CA ASP A 187 -4.26 17.15 20.49
C ASP A 187 -4.52 16.31 19.24
N TYR A 188 -5.59 16.60 18.50
CA TYR A 188 -5.88 15.93 17.23
C TYR A 188 -4.82 16.20 16.16
N ASN A 189 -4.35 17.44 16.02
CA ASN A 189 -3.24 17.76 15.12
C ASN A 189 -1.97 16.98 15.47
N ALA A 190 -1.67 16.85 16.76
CA ALA A 190 -0.53 16.08 17.23
C ALA A 190 -0.69 14.59 16.91
N LEU A 191 -1.86 14.01 17.13
CA LEU A 191 -2.16 12.61 16.78
C LEU A 191 -2.06 12.36 15.26
N LEU A 192 -2.56 13.30 14.44
CA LEU A 192 -2.47 13.23 12.97
C LEU A 192 -1.03 13.31 12.45
N GLY A 193 -0.18 14.09 13.11
CA GLY A 193 1.24 14.22 12.75
C GLY A 193 2.11 13.09 13.28
N ALA A 194 1.68 12.40 14.35
CA ALA A 194 2.45 11.37 15.02
C ALA A 194 2.47 10.05 14.24
N ARG A 195 3.65 9.44 14.17
CA ARG A 195 3.87 8.15 13.54
C ARG A 195 4.63 7.22 14.47
N ILE A 196 4.24 5.96 14.46
CA ILE A 196 4.89 4.91 15.25
C ILE A 196 5.38 3.79 14.33
N ASP A 197 6.37 3.03 14.78
CA ASP A 197 6.80 1.83 14.08
C ASP A 197 5.85 0.66 14.40
N ALA A 198 5.33 0.00 13.37
CA ALA A 198 4.37 -1.09 13.51
C ALA A 198 4.95 -2.28 14.30
N PHE A 199 6.23 -2.62 14.12
CA PHE A 199 6.87 -3.74 14.83
C PHE A 199 7.20 -3.38 16.27
N THR A 200 7.55 -2.11 16.56
CA THR A 200 7.64 -1.59 17.92
C THR A 200 6.29 -1.65 18.62
N PHE A 201 5.20 -1.29 17.92
CA PHE A 201 3.84 -1.40 18.42
C PHE A 201 3.44 -2.85 18.72
N LEU A 202 3.64 -3.78 17.78
CA LEU A 202 3.32 -5.20 17.98
C LEU A 202 4.15 -5.80 19.12
N SER A 203 5.42 -5.40 19.27
CA SER A 203 6.27 -5.83 20.38
C SER A 203 5.77 -5.30 21.74
N ALA A 204 5.34 -4.04 21.80
CA ALA A 204 4.73 -3.46 22.98
C ALA A 204 3.38 -4.14 23.33
N LEU A 205 2.60 -4.49 22.31
CA LEU A 205 1.33 -5.20 22.46
C LEU A 205 1.54 -6.60 23.05
N ALA A 206 2.44 -7.39 22.46
CA ALA A 206 2.79 -8.72 22.96
C ALA A 206 3.26 -8.70 24.41
N THR A 207 4.11 -7.73 24.76
CA THR A 207 4.59 -7.56 26.14
C THR A 207 3.42 -7.29 27.09
N ARG A 208 2.49 -6.43 26.70
CA ARG A 208 1.34 -6.04 27.52
C ARG A 208 0.36 -7.19 27.74
N VAL A 209 0.15 -8.04 26.74
CA VAL A 209 -0.77 -9.18 26.83
C VAL A 209 -0.09 -10.49 27.27
N GLY A 210 1.21 -10.46 27.59
CA GLY A 210 1.97 -11.63 28.02
C GLY A 210 2.24 -12.67 26.93
N LEU A 211 2.17 -12.28 25.65
CA LEU A 211 2.44 -13.15 24.49
C LEU A 211 3.86 -12.92 23.94
N THR A 212 4.87 -12.99 24.81
CA THR A 212 6.28 -12.89 24.41
C THR A 212 6.80 -14.28 24.01
N GLY A 213 7.40 -14.41 22.81
CA GLY A 213 7.95 -15.69 22.31
C GLY A 213 7.09 -16.43 21.29
N VAL A 214 5.93 -15.88 20.90
CA VAL A 214 5.13 -16.38 19.77
C VAL A 214 5.48 -15.64 18.47
N THR A 215 4.92 -16.09 17.34
CA THR A 215 5.05 -15.39 16.05
C THR A 215 4.12 -14.18 15.96
N TYR A 216 4.43 -13.22 15.08
CA TYR A 216 3.51 -12.10 14.80
C TYR A 216 2.13 -12.59 14.33
N ASP A 217 2.05 -13.66 13.53
CA ASP A 217 0.78 -14.26 13.11
C ASP A 217 -0.10 -14.68 14.30
N THR A 218 0.51 -15.32 15.30
CA THR A 218 -0.22 -15.74 16.52
C THR A 218 -0.76 -14.53 17.28
N LEU A 219 0.05 -13.47 17.42
CA LEU A 219 -0.38 -12.23 18.07
C LEU A 219 -1.52 -11.55 17.30
N LEU A 220 -1.41 -11.47 15.97
CA LEU A 220 -2.38 -10.80 15.11
C LEU A 220 -3.74 -11.52 15.11
N ASN A 221 -3.75 -12.84 15.29
CA ASN A 221 -4.99 -13.63 15.37
C ASN A 221 -5.58 -13.73 16.79
N SER A 222 -4.94 -13.13 17.80
CA SER A 222 -5.39 -13.18 19.19
C SER A 222 -6.49 -12.16 19.52
N ASN A 223 -7.41 -12.51 20.42
CA ASN A 223 -8.49 -11.61 20.87
C ASN A 223 -8.02 -10.71 22.03
N ILE A 224 -7.66 -9.47 21.70
CA ILE A 224 -7.06 -8.50 22.64
C ILE A 224 -8.02 -7.36 22.95
N LYS A 225 -8.04 -6.87 24.20
CA LYS A 225 -8.89 -5.72 24.59
C LYS A 225 -8.40 -4.44 23.92
N ILE A 226 -9.33 -3.56 23.55
CA ILE A 226 -8.99 -2.27 22.94
C ILE A 226 -8.12 -1.41 23.86
N GLY A 227 -8.41 -1.40 25.17
CA GLY A 227 -7.58 -0.66 26.13
C GLY A 227 -6.12 -1.11 26.08
N ASP A 228 -5.85 -2.41 25.90
CA ASP A 228 -4.49 -2.93 25.75
C ASP A 228 -3.86 -2.53 24.41
N VAL A 229 -4.63 -2.53 23.33
CA VAL A 229 -4.18 -2.06 22.00
C VAL A 229 -3.79 -0.58 22.05
N LEU A 230 -4.63 0.28 22.61
CA LEU A 230 -4.37 1.72 22.70
C LEU A 230 -3.20 2.04 23.63
N ALA A 231 -3.09 1.29 24.73
CA ALA A 231 -1.98 1.46 25.66
C ALA A 231 -0.65 0.90 25.10
N ALA A 232 -0.68 -0.11 24.22
CA ALA A 232 0.49 -0.53 23.46
C ALA A 232 0.90 0.51 22.41
N ALA A 233 -0.07 1.13 21.74
CA ALA A 233 0.19 2.26 20.84
C ALA A 233 0.83 3.44 21.59
N LEU A 234 0.39 3.71 22.83
CA LEU A 234 0.99 4.72 23.70
C LEU A 234 2.45 4.39 24.03
N SER A 235 2.74 3.13 24.41
CA SER A 235 4.12 2.70 24.67
C SER A 235 5.00 2.81 23.43
N ALA A 236 4.49 2.48 22.24
CA ALA A 236 5.21 2.63 20.98
C ALA A 236 5.42 4.10 20.59
N GLN A 237 4.45 4.96 20.87
CA GLN A 237 4.55 6.41 20.67
C GLN A 237 5.63 7.02 21.58
N GLN A 238 5.67 6.62 22.85
CA GLN A 238 6.71 7.04 23.79
C GLN A 238 8.10 6.56 23.36
N ALA A 239 8.21 5.31 22.91
CA ALA A 239 9.48 4.75 22.45
C ALA A 239 10.00 5.42 21.17
N THR A 240 9.10 5.77 20.24
CA THR A 240 9.48 6.37 18.95
C THR A 240 9.72 7.87 19.06
N ASN A 241 8.84 8.59 19.76
CA ASN A 241 8.76 10.06 19.70
C ASN A 241 8.92 10.74 21.06
N GLY A 242 9.06 9.98 22.16
CA GLY A 242 9.18 10.53 23.51
C GLY A 242 7.88 11.11 24.08
N SER A 243 8.03 11.97 25.09
CA SER A 243 6.92 12.69 25.71
C SER A 243 6.61 13.96 24.92
N GLY A 244 5.38 14.08 24.39
CA GLY A 244 4.91 15.23 23.64
C GLY A 244 3.38 15.30 23.61
N THR A 245 2.82 16.27 22.89
CA THR A 245 1.37 16.49 22.80
C THR A 245 0.61 15.25 22.30
N ALA A 246 1.13 14.55 21.29
CA ALA A 246 0.52 13.31 20.80
C ALA A 246 0.51 12.19 21.85
N THR A 247 1.57 12.12 22.67
CA THR A 247 1.69 11.15 23.77
C THR A 247 0.68 11.47 24.88
N THR A 248 0.50 12.74 25.23
CA THR A 248 -0.50 13.19 26.20
C THR A 248 -1.92 12.93 25.70
N ALA A 249 -2.22 13.29 24.45
CA ALA A 249 -3.51 13.05 23.82
C ALA A 249 -3.86 11.55 23.82
N LEU A 250 -2.91 10.70 23.41
CA LEU A 250 -3.12 9.25 23.41
C LEU A 250 -3.22 8.67 24.82
N SER A 251 -2.52 9.23 25.81
CA SER A 251 -2.68 8.87 27.22
C SER A 251 -4.11 9.15 27.71
N THR A 252 -4.67 10.31 27.39
CA THR A 252 -6.07 10.65 27.72
C THR A 252 -7.04 9.65 27.10
N ILE A 253 -6.85 9.30 25.82
CA ILE A 253 -7.68 8.30 25.12
C ILE A 253 -7.52 6.92 25.77
N SER A 254 -6.30 6.50 26.06
CA SER A 254 -6.00 5.20 26.66
C SER A 254 -6.61 5.06 28.07
N GLN A 255 -6.64 6.14 28.85
CA GLN A 255 -7.27 6.15 30.18
C GLN A 255 -8.79 6.11 30.08
N ALA A 256 -9.38 6.92 29.18
CA ALA A 256 -10.82 6.93 28.96
C ALA A 256 -11.34 5.56 28.47
N SER A 257 -10.55 4.85 27.67
CA SER A 257 -10.87 3.52 27.13
C SER A 257 -10.47 2.34 28.03
N ALA A 258 -9.87 2.57 29.20
CA ALA A 258 -9.37 1.50 30.06
C ALA A 258 -10.48 0.55 30.57
N SER A 259 -11.69 1.08 30.76
CA SER A 259 -12.86 0.31 31.20
C SER A 259 -13.58 -0.43 30.06
N VAL A 260 -13.17 -0.23 28.80
CA VAL A 260 -13.81 -0.85 27.63
C VAL A 260 -13.38 -2.31 27.52
N THR A 261 -14.35 -3.22 27.56
CA THR A 261 -14.11 -4.68 27.55
C THR A 261 -14.11 -5.30 26.16
N THR A 262 -14.44 -4.53 25.12
CA THR A 262 -14.50 -5.02 23.74
C THR A 262 -13.12 -5.51 23.28
N LYS A 263 -13.12 -6.67 22.61
CA LYS A 263 -11.92 -7.34 22.11
C LYS A 263 -11.89 -7.32 20.58
N ILE A 264 -10.69 -7.22 20.02
CA ILE A 264 -10.44 -7.22 18.58
C ILE A 264 -9.25 -8.13 18.25
N ALA A 265 -9.21 -8.64 17.02
CA ALA A 265 -8.05 -9.32 16.46
C ALA A 265 -7.15 -8.29 15.75
N PRO A 266 -5.90 -8.05 16.19
CA PRO A 266 -5.03 -7.04 15.57
C PRO A 266 -4.73 -7.27 14.08
N GLY A 267 -4.87 -8.51 13.58
CA GLY A 267 -4.73 -8.85 12.16
C GLY A 267 -5.76 -8.18 11.24
N LYS A 268 -6.84 -7.62 11.82
CA LYS A 268 -7.79 -6.75 11.09
C LYS A 268 -7.27 -5.31 10.93
N LEU A 269 -6.25 -4.92 11.69
CA LEU A 269 -5.62 -3.59 11.65
C LEU A 269 -4.35 -3.57 10.80
N ILE A 270 -3.49 -4.58 10.99
CA ILE A 270 -2.15 -4.65 10.42
C ILE A 270 -1.92 -6.06 9.87
N ASP A 271 -1.46 -6.14 8.63
CA ASP A 271 -0.92 -7.35 8.03
C ASP A 271 0.62 -7.29 8.09
N ALA A 272 1.25 -8.27 8.76
CA ALA A 272 2.70 -8.38 8.85
C ALA A 272 3.35 -8.92 7.55
N GLY A 273 2.54 -9.41 6.60
CA GLY A 273 2.97 -9.93 5.32
C GLY A 273 4.04 -11.03 5.46
N PRO A 274 5.19 -10.93 4.76
CA PRO A 274 6.23 -11.97 4.81
C PRO A 274 6.88 -12.11 6.20
N TYR A 275 6.63 -11.16 7.10
CA TYR A 275 7.18 -11.15 8.46
C TYR A 275 6.27 -11.83 9.48
N ALA A 276 5.09 -12.32 9.08
CA ALA A 276 4.12 -12.95 9.98
C ALA A 276 4.71 -14.13 10.79
N ASN A 277 5.65 -14.87 10.21
CA ASN A 277 6.32 -16.01 10.85
C ASN A 277 7.52 -15.63 11.73
N LEU A 278 7.89 -14.36 11.83
CA LEU A 278 8.94 -13.92 12.75
C LEU A 278 8.44 -13.95 14.20
N ILE A 279 9.36 -14.27 15.12
CA ILE A 279 9.12 -14.17 16.56
C ILE A 279 8.94 -12.71 16.94
N VAL A 280 7.93 -12.41 17.75
CA VAL A 280 7.66 -11.05 18.22
C VAL A 280 8.87 -10.51 18.99
N GLY A 281 9.27 -9.26 18.69
CA GLY A 281 10.47 -8.61 19.23
C GLY A 281 11.64 -8.60 18.25
N VAL A 282 11.61 -9.43 17.20
CA VAL A 282 12.54 -9.32 16.07
C VAL A 282 12.00 -8.28 15.10
N LYS A 283 12.76 -7.21 14.89
CA LYS A 283 12.40 -6.12 13.98
C LYS A 283 13.12 -6.25 12.63
N PRO A 284 12.41 -6.19 11.49
CA PRO A 284 13.04 -6.09 10.17
C PRO A 284 13.91 -4.83 10.05
N LYS A 285 14.95 -4.86 9.21
CA LYS A 285 15.84 -3.69 9.00
C LYS A 285 15.09 -2.45 8.50
N ASP A 286 14.01 -2.65 7.75
CA ASP A 286 13.12 -1.59 7.30
C ASP A 286 11.89 -1.55 8.21
N GLY A 287 11.82 -0.54 9.08
CA GLY A 287 10.66 -0.30 9.93
C GLY A 287 9.44 0.12 9.11
N VAL A 288 8.25 -0.31 9.51
CA VAL A 288 7.00 0.11 8.87
C VAL A 288 6.40 1.23 9.70
N SER A 289 6.47 2.45 9.18
CA SER A 289 5.91 3.63 9.82
C SER A 289 4.39 3.69 9.58
N ILE A 290 3.61 3.73 10.66
CA ILE A 290 2.16 3.87 10.63
C ILE A 290 1.73 5.15 11.33
N SER A 291 0.69 5.80 10.79
CA SER A 291 0.04 6.95 11.40
C SER A 291 -0.69 6.54 12.67
N LEU A 292 -0.45 7.28 13.76
CA LEU A 292 -1.05 6.99 15.06
C LEU A 292 -2.56 7.23 15.04
N TYR A 293 -3.00 8.32 14.41
CA TYR A 293 -4.42 8.62 14.26
C TYR A 293 -5.15 7.58 13.41
N ASP A 294 -4.52 7.07 12.34
CA ASP A 294 -5.15 6.06 11.50
C ASP A 294 -5.28 4.72 12.23
N LEU A 295 -4.29 4.35 13.04
CA LEU A 295 -4.37 3.18 13.93
C LEU A 295 -5.52 3.33 14.94
N LEU A 296 -5.66 4.51 15.53
CA LEU A 296 -6.72 4.85 16.47
C LEU A 296 -8.11 4.75 15.82
N GLN A 297 -8.30 5.34 14.65
CA GLN A 297 -9.54 5.27 13.88
C GLN A 297 -9.88 3.85 13.46
N ALA A 298 -8.89 3.09 13.00
CA ALA A 298 -9.08 1.70 12.63
C ALA A 298 -9.46 0.83 13.84
N THR A 299 -8.84 1.07 15.00
CA THR A 299 -9.17 0.39 16.26
C THR A 299 -10.59 0.70 16.70
N ALA A 300 -10.98 1.98 16.68
CA ALA A 300 -12.32 2.43 17.02
C ALA A 300 -13.39 1.87 16.04
N GLY A 301 -13.06 1.77 14.75
CA GLY A 301 -13.95 1.20 13.74
C GLY A 301 -14.26 -0.27 13.99
N ILE A 302 -13.26 -1.07 14.37
CA ILE A 302 -13.46 -2.49 14.69
C ILE A 302 -14.16 -2.67 16.04
N ALA A 303 -13.89 -1.77 17.00
CA ALA A 303 -14.52 -1.77 18.31
C ALA A 303 -16.05 -1.63 18.24
N ASN A 304 -16.53 -0.78 17.33
CA ASN A 304 -17.94 -0.46 17.18
C ASN A 304 -18.71 -1.55 16.42
N GLY A 305 -18.60 -2.82 16.82
CA GLY A 305 -19.00 -4.03 16.06
C GLY A 305 -20.42 -4.11 15.48
N THR A 306 -21.30 -3.14 15.74
CA THR A 306 -22.59 -2.91 15.06
C THR A 306 -22.46 -2.11 13.76
N ASN A 307 -21.26 -1.62 13.45
CA ASN A 307 -20.93 -0.69 12.36
C ASN A 307 -21.70 0.64 12.42
N GLN A 308 -22.45 0.91 13.50
CA GLN A 308 -23.37 2.04 13.58
C GLN A 308 -22.94 3.02 14.68
N ILE A 309 -22.78 4.28 14.31
CA ILE A 309 -22.39 5.39 15.21
C ILE A 309 -23.60 6.30 15.33
N ALA A 310 -24.15 6.44 16.53
CA ALA A 310 -25.20 7.40 16.81
C ALA A 310 -24.68 8.44 17.82
N THR A 311 -24.67 9.70 17.45
CA THR A 311 -24.23 10.79 18.33
C THR A 311 -24.92 12.11 18.04
N SER A 312 -25.16 12.89 19.08
CA SER A 312 -25.54 14.30 18.93
C SER A 312 -24.32 15.12 18.52
N VAL A 313 -24.53 16.03 17.56
CA VAL A 313 -23.51 16.93 17.04
C VAL A 313 -23.99 18.36 17.27
N ASN A 314 -23.33 19.08 18.17
CA ASN A 314 -23.56 20.50 18.36
C ASN A 314 -22.27 21.26 18.05
N LEU A 315 -22.19 21.82 16.84
CA LEU A 315 -21.05 22.61 16.39
C LEU A 315 -21.22 24.12 16.64
N GLY A 316 -22.36 24.57 17.19
CA GLY A 316 -22.66 25.98 17.38
C GLY A 316 -22.71 26.78 16.06
N LEU A 317 -23.03 26.13 14.94
CA LEU A 317 -23.03 26.76 13.63
C LEU A 317 -24.26 27.68 13.45
N PRO A 318 -24.11 28.86 12.83
CA PRO A 318 -25.22 29.77 12.58
C PRO A 318 -26.38 29.09 11.83
N GLY A 319 -27.60 29.30 12.31
CA GLY A 319 -28.83 28.75 11.71
C GLY A 319 -29.16 27.30 12.11
N ILE A 320 -28.28 26.61 12.84
CA ILE A 320 -28.50 25.23 13.31
C ILE A 320 -28.73 25.25 14.83
N ALA A 321 -29.91 24.80 15.27
CA ALA A 321 -30.24 24.64 16.69
C ALA A 321 -29.58 23.39 17.30
N SER A 322 -29.66 22.27 16.57
CA SER A 322 -29.05 20.99 16.96
C SER A 322 -28.91 20.10 15.74
N ALA A 323 -27.95 19.18 15.76
CA ALA A 323 -27.89 18.10 14.78
C ALA A 323 -27.67 16.76 15.49
N SER A 324 -28.18 15.69 14.89
CA SER A 324 -27.88 14.32 15.30
C SER A 324 -27.39 13.52 14.10
N LEU A 325 -26.36 12.72 14.34
CA LEU A 325 -25.67 11.90 13.36
C LEU A 325 -25.96 10.44 13.65
N THR A 326 -26.42 9.71 12.64
CA THR A 326 -26.37 8.25 12.59
C THR A 326 -25.55 7.83 11.38
N ALA A 327 -24.43 7.16 11.57
CA ALA A 327 -23.57 6.67 10.50
C ALA A 327 -23.45 5.15 10.55
N THR A 328 -23.46 4.49 9.40
CA THR A 328 -23.18 3.06 9.25
C THR A 328 -21.98 2.87 8.31
N ILE A 329 -20.93 2.20 8.77
CA ILE A 329 -19.72 1.92 7.98
C ILE A 329 -19.77 0.47 7.49
N GLY A 330 -19.86 0.27 6.18
CA GLY A 330 -19.85 -1.06 5.55
C GLY A 330 -18.48 -1.75 5.64
N ALA A 331 -18.48 -3.06 5.35
CA ALA A 331 -17.23 -3.81 5.25
C ALA A 331 -16.42 -3.36 4.01
N ARG A 332 -15.08 -3.39 4.12
CA ARG A 332 -14.19 -3.24 2.97
C ARG A 332 -14.27 -4.50 2.08
N PRO A 333 -14.03 -4.39 0.76
CA PRO A 333 -13.87 -5.56 -0.10
C PRO A 333 -12.86 -6.56 0.47
N GLN A 334 -13.18 -7.86 0.38
CA GLN A 334 -12.35 -8.94 0.91
C GLN A 334 -10.92 -8.85 0.35
N GLY A 335 -9.90 -8.92 1.22
CA GLY A 335 -8.49 -8.85 0.83
C GLY A 335 -7.91 -7.44 0.66
N SER A 336 -8.61 -6.37 1.06
CA SER A 336 -8.10 -4.99 0.99
C SER A 336 -7.97 -4.35 2.40
N GLY A 337 -6.73 -4.07 2.80
CA GLY A 337 -6.43 -3.19 3.93
C GLY A 337 -6.38 -1.72 3.51
N TRP A 338 -6.36 -0.77 4.45
CA TRP A 338 -6.21 0.68 4.18
C TRP A 338 -4.82 1.07 3.64
N ILE A 339 -3.86 0.15 3.78
CA ILE A 339 -2.51 0.23 3.23
C ILE A 339 -2.32 -1.00 2.35
N ALA A 340 -1.81 -0.79 1.13
CA ALA A 340 -1.26 -1.86 0.32
C ALA A 340 0.25 -1.73 0.25
N VAL A 341 0.95 -2.86 0.29
CA VAL A 341 2.37 -2.99 -0.02
C VAL A 341 2.47 -4.02 -1.13
N GLY A 342 2.91 -3.61 -2.32
CA GLY A 342 3.01 -4.56 -3.42
C GLY A 342 3.60 -4.00 -4.70
N THR A 343 3.61 -4.86 -5.71
CA THR A 343 4.03 -4.53 -7.07
C THR A 343 2.90 -3.84 -7.84
N GLN A 344 3.19 -3.39 -9.06
CA GLN A 344 2.20 -2.83 -9.97
C GLN A 344 0.92 -3.69 -10.05
N GLY A 345 -0.24 -3.04 -10.00
CA GLY A 345 -1.56 -3.67 -10.10
C GLY A 345 -2.29 -3.89 -8.77
N VAL A 346 -1.63 -3.73 -7.62
CA VAL A 346 -2.31 -3.81 -6.31
C VAL A 346 -3.22 -2.60 -6.09
N SER A 347 -4.39 -2.83 -5.50
CA SER A 347 -5.40 -1.79 -5.23
C SER A 347 -5.80 -1.75 -3.75
N VAL A 348 -6.17 -0.55 -3.29
CA VAL A 348 -6.78 -0.30 -1.98
C VAL A 348 -8.17 0.29 -2.18
N HIS A 349 -9.11 -0.15 -1.34
CA HIS A 349 -10.48 0.35 -1.35
C HIS A 349 -10.86 0.96 0.01
N THR A 350 -11.62 2.06 0.00
CA THR A 350 -12.26 2.57 1.21
C THR A 350 -13.52 1.77 1.55
N ALA A 351 -14.00 1.88 2.79
CA ALA A 351 -15.29 1.32 3.18
C ALA A 351 -16.44 2.17 2.58
N GLN A 352 -17.55 1.51 2.23
CA GLN A 352 -18.80 2.21 1.96
C GLN A 352 -19.31 2.83 3.26
N THR A 353 -19.76 4.07 3.24
CA THR A 353 -20.27 4.75 4.43
C THR A 353 -21.62 5.38 4.14
N ARG A 354 -22.58 5.15 5.02
CA ARG A 354 -23.90 5.76 4.98
C ARG A 354 -24.07 6.65 6.18
N VAL A 355 -24.56 7.86 5.97
CA VAL A 355 -24.76 8.86 7.01
C VAL A 355 -26.16 9.40 6.89
N LEU A 356 -26.85 9.49 8.02
CA LEU A 356 -28.07 10.26 8.19
C LEU A 356 -27.80 11.34 9.22
N LEU A 357 -28.00 12.58 8.79
CA LEU A 357 -27.86 13.76 9.61
C LEU A 357 -29.23 14.40 9.76
N SER A 358 -29.80 14.37 10.96
CA SER A 358 -31.05 15.07 11.27
C SER A 358 -30.71 16.44 11.86
N ILE A 359 -30.92 17.47 11.06
CA ILE A 359 -30.53 18.85 11.37
C ILE A 359 -31.79 19.63 11.77
N GLN A 360 -31.76 20.24 12.94
CA GLN A 360 -32.81 21.15 13.36
C GLN A 360 -32.35 22.58 13.10
N LEU A 361 -32.98 23.25 12.13
CA LEU A 361 -32.69 24.63 11.78
C LEU A 361 -33.54 25.60 12.61
N ILE A 362 -32.92 26.74 12.96
CA ILE A 362 -33.61 27.87 13.60
C ILE A 362 -34.35 28.62 12.49
N GLY A 363 -35.68 28.63 12.57
CA GLY A 363 -36.52 29.33 11.62
C GLY A 363 -37.18 30.56 12.22
N SER A 364 -38.29 30.99 11.61
CA SER A 364 -39.04 32.18 12.02
C SER A 364 -40.53 32.04 11.71
N GLY A 365 -41.37 32.83 12.41
CA GLY A 365 -42.82 32.83 12.22
C GLY A 365 -43.45 31.44 12.39
N SER A 366 -44.26 31.02 11.42
CA SER A 366 -44.98 29.73 11.41
C SER A 366 -44.08 28.51 11.19
N ALA A 367 -42.79 28.71 10.91
CA ALA A 367 -41.78 27.66 10.79
C ALA A 367 -40.62 27.94 11.77
N SER A 368 -40.94 28.08 13.06
CA SER A 368 -39.95 28.38 14.12
C SER A 368 -38.82 27.36 14.21
N LEU A 369 -39.10 26.13 13.80
CA LEU A 369 -38.15 25.02 13.79
C LEU A 369 -38.36 24.18 12.54
N VAL A 370 -37.29 23.99 11.75
CA VAL A 370 -37.33 23.20 10.50
C VAL A 370 -36.43 21.98 10.67
N ASN A 371 -36.99 20.77 10.57
CA ASN A 371 -36.26 19.51 10.67
C ASN A 371 -35.82 19.06 9.28
N LEU A 372 -34.52 19.08 9.00
CA LEU A 372 -33.94 18.72 7.73
C LEU A 372 -33.14 17.40 7.86
N PRO A 373 -33.73 16.26 7.50
CA PRO A 373 -32.99 15.01 7.39
C PRO A 373 -32.20 14.98 6.08
N VAL A 374 -30.88 14.87 6.18
CA VAL A 374 -29.97 14.72 5.05
C VAL A 374 -29.33 13.34 5.13
N TYR A 375 -29.61 12.49 4.17
CA TYR A 375 -28.96 11.21 3.99
C TYR A 375 -27.87 11.31 2.94
N VAL A 376 -26.73 10.68 3.19
CA VAL A 376 -25.59 10.59 2.27
C VAL A 376 -25.02 9.18 2.30
N GLU A 377 -24.98 8.55 1.14
CA GLU A 377 -24.31 7.29 0.87
C GLU A 377 -23.06 7.54 0.06
N ILE A 378 -21.94 6.97 0.49
CA ILE A 378 -20.66 7.11 -0.18
C ILE A 378 -20.15 5.71 -0.47
N ALA A 379 -20.09 5.37 -1.76
CA ALA A 379 -19.49 4.14 -2.24
C ALA A 379 -17.97 4.14 -2.04
N SER A 380 -17.35 2.96 -2.11
CA SER A 380 -15.91 2.80 -1.96
C SER A 380 -15.12 3.56 -3.02
N GLY A 381 -14.20 4.44 -2.59
CA GLY A 381 -13.14 4.96 -3.43
C GLY A 381 -12.04 3.91 -3.64
N THR A 382 -11.35 3.98 -4.77
CA THR A 382 -10.30 3.02 -5.15
C THR A 382 -9.01 3.75 -5.52
N ALA A 383 -7.88 3.26 -5.02
CA ALA A 383 -6.55 3.65 -5.48
C ALA A 383 -5.80 2.40 -5.96
N THR A 384 -5.21 2.45 -7.16
CA THR A 384 -4.47 1.35 -7.78
C THR A 384 -3.03 1.78 -8.07
N LEU A 385 -2.07 0.90 -7.80
CA LEU A 385 -0.67 1.14 -8.12
C LEU A 385 -0.43 0.95 -9.62
N ASN A 386 -0.51 2.04 -10.38
CA ASN A 386 -0.34 2.01 -11.83
C ASN A 386 1.11 1.82 -12.25
N LYS A 387 2.07 2.41 -11.52
CA LYS A 387 3.49 2.31 -11.86
C LYS A 387 4.39 2.57 -10.65
N VAL A 388 5.48 1.81 -10.55
CA VAL A 388 6.62 2.11 -9.67
C VAL A 388 7.85 2.25 -10.57
N SER A 389 8.56 3.36 -10.46
CA SER A 389 9.80 3.61 -11.21
C SER A 389 10.93 3.84 -10.22
N CYS A 390 11.89 2.92 -10.19
CA CYS A 390 13.08 3.04 -9.36
C CYS A 390 14.17 3.82 -10.10
N GLY A 391 14.65 4.90 -9.49
CA GLY A 391 15.74 5.71 -10.01
C GLY A 391 17.09 5.03 -9.80
N TYR A 392 17.86 4.88 -10.88
CA TYR A 392 19.24 4.38 -10.82
C TYR A 392 20.19 5.33 -11.60
N PRO A 393 21.39 5.65 -11.08
CA PRO A 393 21.97 5.19 -9.81
C PRO A 393 21.43 5.94 -8.57
N ASN A 394 20.61 6.98 -8.78
CA ASN A 394 20.11 7.84 -7.71
C ASN A 394 18.66 7.51 -7.36
N VAL A 395 18.42 6.97 -6.18
CA VAL A 395 17.06 6.63 -5.68
C VAL A 395 16.14 7.85 -5.59
N ASN A 396 16.68 9.07 -5.47
CA ASN A 396 15.89 10.29 -5.39
C ASN A 396 15.13 10.62 -6.68
N THR A 397 15.48 9.98 -7.81
CA THR A 397 14.71 10.11 -9.07
C THR A 397 13.59 9.09 -9.19
N SER A 398 13.34 8.29 -8.14
CA SER A 398 12.24 7.33 -8.11
C SER A 398 10.89 8.03 -8.05
N SER A 399 9.87 7.38 -8.62
CA SER A 399 8.50 7.89 -8.62
C SER A 399 7.48 6.76 -8.56
N VAL A 400 6.30 7.10 -8.05
CA VAL A 400 5.14 6.20 -7.96
C VAL A 400 3.94 6.88 -8.60
N THR A 401 3.23 6.17 -9.46
CA THR A 401 1.98 6.66 -10.05
C THR A 401 0.81 5.81 -9.56
N LEU A 402 -0.19 6.46 -8.98
CA LEU A 402 -1.44 5.85 -8.55
C LEU A 402 -2.57 6.22 -9.52
N GLY A 403 -3.45 5.27 -9.83
CA GLY A 403 -4.74 5.53 -10.48
C GLY A 403 -5.82 5.62 -9.41
N VAL A 404 -6.48 6.76 -9.29
CA VAL A 404 -7.41 7.04 -8.19
C VAL A 404 -8.81 7.33 -8.74
N THR A 405 -9.79 6.58 -8.25
CA THR A 405 -11.21 6.81 -8.51
C THR A 405 -11.87 7.18 -7.20
N PRO A 406 -12.27 8.45 -7.00
CA PRO A 406 -13.02 8.86 -5.81
C PRO A 406 -14.34 8.08 -5.66
N GLY A 407 -14.81 7.96 -4.42
CA GLY A 407 -16.09 7.32 -4.13
C GLY A 407 -17.26 8.06 -4.77
N ILE A 408 -18.25 7.29 -5.23
CA ILE A 408 -19.53 7.83 -5.72
C ILE A 408 -20.36 8.23 -4.51
N VAL A 409 -20.95 9.42 -4.52
CA VAL A 409 -21.84 9.91 -3.48
C VAL A 409 -23.28 9.91 -3.98
N ASP A 410 -24.22 9.48 -3.16
CA ASP A 410 -25.65 9.54 -3.41
C ASP A 410 -26.32 10.15 -2.18
N ALA A 411 -27.00 11.28 -2.32
CA ALA A 411 -27.55 12.05 -1.22
C ALA A 411 -29.03 12.33 -1.43
N TRP A 412 -29.75 12.40 -0.30
CA TRP A 412 -31.20 12.61 -0.28
C TRP A 412 -31.59 13.56 0.84
N ILE A 413 -32.58 14.42 0.56
CA ILE A 413 -33.45 14.97 1.61
C ILE A 413 -34.72 14.12 1.56
N GLY A 414 -35.04 13.40 2.64
CA GLY A 414 -36.14 12.45 2.64
C GLY A 414 -36.27 11.66 3.93
N ASN A 415 -37.38 10.94 4.07
CA ASN A 415 -37.65 10.12 5.25
C ASN A 415 -36.85 8.80 5.17
N VAL A 416 -35.67 8.79 5.77
CA VAL A 416 -34.78 7.63 5.85
C VAL A 416 -34.77 7.10 7.28
N THR A 417 -35.06 5.82 7.44
CA THR A 417 -35.05 5.17 8.76
C THR A 417 -33.69 4.52 9.07
N VAL A 418 -33.46 4.19 10.34
CA VAL A 418 -32.29 3.42 10.77
C VAL A 418 -32.23 2.03 10.12
N ALA A 419 -33.39 1.44 9.79
CA ALA A 419 -33.45 0.18 9.05
C ALA A 419 -32.95 0.35 7.61
N ASP A 420 -33.28 1.46 6.95
CA ASP A 420 -32.80 1.77 5.59
C ASP A 420 -31.29 1.98 5.56
N LEU A 421 -30.74 2.65 6.58
CA LEU A 421 -29.29 2.80 6.76
C LEU A 421 -28.58 1.45 6.84
N ASN A 422 -29.13 0.51 7.61
CA ASN A 422 -28.55 -0.81 7.85
C ASN A 422 -28.75 -1.80 6.69
N ASN A 423 -29.70 -1.54 5.79
CA ASN A 423 -29.95 -2.37 4.63
C ASN A 423 -28.98 -2.05 3.47
N VAL A 424 -27.76 -2.60 3.55
CA VAL A 424 -26.72 -2.43 2.53
C VAL A 424 -26.97 -3.18 1.21
N ALA A 425 -28.01 -4.03 1.14
CA ALA A 425 -28.31 -4.83 -0.05
C ALA A 425 -29.07 -4.04 -1.12
N THR A 426 -29.84 -3.01 -0.73
CA THR A 426 -30.63 -2.19 -1.64
C THR A 426 -30.28 -0.72 -1.47
N LYS A 427 -30.26 0.03 -2.59
CA LYS A 427 -30.17 1.49 -2.54
C LYS A 427 -31.46 2.07 -1.97
N PRO A 428 -31.40 2.95 -0.95
CA PRO A 428 -32.60 3.59 -0.42
C PRO A 428 -33.20 4.57 -1.43
N ASN A 429 -34.52 4.57 -1.54
CA ASN A 429 -35.30 5.59 -2.25
C ASN A 429 -36.36 6.12 -1.27
N PRO A 430 -35.99 7.08 -0.40
CA PRO A 430 -36.86 7.53 0.66
C PRO A 430 -38.09 8.29 0.12
N GLY A 431 -39.19 8.22 0.87
CA GLY A 431 -40.35 9.09 0.67
C GLY A 431 -40.07 10.53 1.14
N PRO A 432 -40.99 11.48 0.89
CA PRO A 432 -40.87 12.85 1.40
C PRO A 432 -40.74 12.89 2.93
N ALA A 433 -39.80 13.69 3.44
CA ALA A 433 -39.60 13.92 4.87
C ALA A 433 -40.45 15.08 5.38
N PRO A 434 -41.04 14.98 6.59
CA PRO A 434 -41.65 16.12 7.24
C PRO A 434 -40.59 17.12 7.72
N LEU A 435 -40.62 18.33 7.16
CA LEU A 435 -39.73 19.42 7.53
C LEU A 435 -40.31 20.28 8.66
N VAL A 436 -41.61 20.55 8.63
CA VAL A 436 -42.30 21.34 9.66
C VAL A 436 -43.51 20.57 10.15
N ASN A 437 -43.54 20.33 11.45
CA ASN A 437 -44.66 19.69 12.13
C ASN A 437 -45.39 20.71 13.00
N LEU A 438 -46.72 20.70 12.95
CA LEU A 438 -47.56 21.46 13.87
C LEU A 438 -48.50 20.48 14.57
N LEU A 439 -48.41 20.41 15.90
CA LEU A 439 -49.23 19.51 16.73
C LEU A 439 -49.19 18.03 16.25
N GLY A 440 -48.02 17.58 15.77
CA GLY A 440 -47.82 16.22 15.27
C GLY A 440 -48.25 15.97 13.82
N ILE A 441 -48.80 16.97 13.12
CA ILE A 441 -49.20 16.88 11.72
C ILE A 441 -48.08 17.47 10.83
N PRO A 442 -47.60 16.74 9.81
CA PRO A 442 -46.60 17.25 8.89
C PRO A 442 -47.23 18.26 7.93
N ILE A 443 -46.94 19.54 8.15
CA ILE A 443 -47.48 20.63 7.32
C ILE A 443 -46.63 20.87 6.08
N VAL A 444 -45.31 20.71 6.22
CA VAL A 444 -44.38 20.84 5.09
C VAL A 444 -43.61 19.54 4.98
N THR A 445 -43.65 18.93 3.80
CA THR A 445 -42.84 17.76 3.45
C THR A 445 -41.92 18.11 2.29
N ALA A 446 -40.73 17.51 2.25
CA ALA A 446 -39.82 17.71 1.15
C ALA A 446 -39.09 16.43 0.74
N LYS A 447 -38.75 16.37 -0.55
CA LYS A 447 -37.89 15.34 -1.13
C LYS A 447 -36.88 16.01 -2.07
N ALA A 448 -35.62 15.58 -2.01
CA ALA A 448 -34.60 15.97 -2.98
C ALA A 448 -33.60 14.84 -3.21
N HIS A 449 -32.99 14.79 -4.38
CA HIS A 449 -31.94 13.84 -4.73
C HIS A 449 -30.72 14.54 -5.34
N ALA A 450 -29.53 14.06 -5.00
CA ALA A 450 -28.29 14.47 -5.65
C ALA A 450 -27.29 13.31 -5.71
N GLY A 451 -26.78 13.00 -6.91
CA GLY A 451 -25.75 11.98 -7.12
C GLY A 451 -24.46 12.57 -7.68
N MET A 452 -23.31 12.04 -7.24
CA MET A 452 -21.97 12.44 -7.70
C MET A 452 -21.07 11.24 -7.91
N GLY A 453 -20.15 11.32 -8.87
CA GLY A 453 -19.07 10.34 -8.98
C GLY A 453 -18.23 10.52 -10.21
N ASN A 454 -17.02 9.96 -10.17
CA ASN A 454 -16.19 9.74 -11.36
C ASN A 454 -16.21 8.25 -11.69
N THR A 455 -16.37 7.93 -12.97
CA THR A 455 -16.24 6.55 -13.47
C THR A 455 -14.83 6.25 -14.00
N THR A 456 -14.03 7.28 -14.26
CA THR A 456 -12.68 7.16 -14.84
C THR A 456 -11.60 7.44 -13.79
N PRO A 457 -10.60 6.55 -13.63
CA PRO A 457 -9.46 6.78 -12.74
C PRO A 457 -8.62 8.00 -13.18
N VAL A 458 -8.21 8.82 -12.21
CA VAL A 458 -7.29 9.95 -12.39
C VAL A 458 -5.88 9.53 -11.98
N SER A 459 -4.88 9.81 -12.83
CA SER A 459 -3.48 9.50 -12.51
C SER A 459 -2.87 10.55 -11.58
N VAL A 460 -2.28 10.09 -10.48
CA VAL A 460 -1.60 10.92 -9.48
C VAL A 460 -0.15 10.46 -9.37
N ASN A 461 0.79 11.37 -9.64
CA ASN A 461 2.22 11.07 -9.58
C ASN A 461 2.85 11.54 -8.27
N PHE A 462 3.68 10.72 -7.66
CA PHE A 462 4.45 11.00 -6.45
C PHE A 462 5.94 10.94 -6.76
N SER A 463 6.64 12.03 -6.48
CA SER A 463 8.11 12.10 -6.53
C SER A 463 8.72 11.49 -5.27
N TYR A 464 10.02 11.18 -5.26
CA TYR A 464 10.69 10.69 -4.06
C TYR A 464 10.58 11.64 -2.86
N SER A 465 10.60 12.97 -3.08
CA SER A 465 10.36 13.96 -2.02
C SER A 465 8.92 13.91 -1.49
N ASP A 466 7.93 13.68 -2.35
CA ASP A 466 6.55 13.46 -1.91
C ASP A 466 6.42 12.18 -1.07
N ILE A 467 7.11 11.10 -1.45
CA ILE A 467 7.07 9.81 -0.76
C ILE A 467 7.72 9.93 0.63
N THR A 468 8.91 10.52 0.70
CA THR A 468 9.64 10.71 1.97
C THR A 468 8.92 11.67 2.92
N SER A 469 8.25 12.69 2.37
CA SER A 469 7.41 13.61 3.15
C SER A 469 6.00 13.07 3.42
N GLN A 470 5.64 11.93 2.80
CA GLN A 470 4.30 11.35 2.78
C GLN A 470 3.21 12.39 2.44
N THR A 471 3.49 13.22 1.44
CA THR A 471 2.59 14.28 0.99
C THR A 471 1.26 13.69 0.54
N LYS A 472 0.14 14.16 1.10
CA LYS A 472 -1.20 13.76 0.64
C LYS A 472 -1.59 14.55 -0.61
N LYS A 473 -2.07 13.85 -1.65
CA LYS A 473 -2.62 14.46 -2.86
C LYS A 473 -4.11 14.12 -2.97
N THR A 474 -4.92 15.12 -3.23
CA THR A 474 -6.38 15.02 -3.29
C THR A 474 -6.84 14.94 -4.74
N VAL A 475 -7.69 13.96 -5.05
CA VAL A 475 -8.38 13.83 -6.33
C VAL A 475 -9.84 14.17 -6.12
N ASN A 476 -10.33 15.19 -6.84
CA ASN A 476 -11.72 15.61 -6.79
C ASN A 476 -12.53 14.94 -7.91
N THR A 477 -13.82 14.71 -7.67
CA THR A 477 -14.77 14.35 -8.72
C THR A 477 -14.99 15.52 -9.67
N THR A 478 -15.03 15.26 -10.97
CA THR A 478 -15.14 16.29 -12.02
C THR A 478 -16.55 16.88 -12.15
N ASN A 479 -17.56 16.18 -11.65
CA ASN A 479 -18.97 16.58 -11.77
C ASN A 479 -19.41 17.58 -10.68
N PHE A 480 -18.46 18.17 -9.95
CA PHE A 480 -18.74 18.97 -8.76
C PHE A 480 -18.21 20.40 -8.91
N THR A 481 -19.03 21.25 -9.54
CA THR A 481 -18.80 22.72 -9.59
C THR A 481 -19.57 23.47 -8.49
N SER A 482 -20.51 22.80 -7.81
CA SER A 482 -21.36 23.31 -6.71
C SER A 482 -21.31 22.39 -5.48
N SER A 483 -21.75 22.86 -4.29
CA SER A 483 -21.81 22.04 -3.07
C SER A 483 -22.95 21.02 -3.07
N LEU A 484 -22.88 20.01 -2.19
CA LEU A 484 -23.87 18.91 -2.12
C LEU A 484 -25.23 19.44 -1.68
N THR A 485 -25.25 20.32 -0.68
CA THR A 485 -26.50 20.95 -0.23
C THR A 485 -27.08 21.85 -1.32
N GLY A 486 -26.23 22.55 -2.08
CA GLY A 486 -26.68 23.32 -3.25
C GLY A 486 -27.33 22.46 -4.33
N SER A 487 -26.76 21.29 -4.65
CA SER A 487 -27.36 20.33 -5.58
C SER A 487 -28.70 19.78 -5.07
N LEU A 488 -28.78 19.42 -3.78
CA LEU A 488 -30.03 18.98 -3.16
C LEU A 488 -31.10 20.07 -3.15
N LEU A 489 -30.71 21.33 -2.91
CA LEU A 489 -31.62 22.47 -2.97
C LEU A 489 -32.15 22.73 -4.39
N GLY A 490 -31.33 22.47 -5.41
CA GLY A 490 -31.74 22.58 -6.82
C GLY A 490 -32.81 21.57 -7.23
N ASP A 491 -32.81 20.38 -6.63
CA ASP A 491 -33.81 19.31 -6.86
C ASP A 491 -34.89 19.25 -5.76
N LEU A 492 -34.96 20.27 -4.89
CA LEU A 492 -35.86 20.25 -3.73
C LEU A 492 -37.32 20.39 -4.15
N ASN A 493 -38.08 19.30 -3.98
CA ASN A 493 -39.53 19.28 -4.12
C ASN A 493 -40.19 19.44 -2.75
N ILE A 494 -40.95 20.53 -2.55
CA ILE A 494 -41.69 20.81 -1.31
C ILE A 494 -43.18 20.68 -1.57
N SER A 495 -43.87 19.94 -0.69
CA SER A 495 -45.33 19.87 -0.62
C SER A 495 -45.82 20.44 0.71
N VAL A 496 -46.83 21.31 0.64
CA VAL A 496 -47.45 21.93 1.82
C VAL A 496 -48.86 21.35 1.98
N LEU A 497 -49.06 20.56 3.04
CA LEU A 497 -50.35 20.01 3.42
C LEU A 497 -50.86 20.70 4.69
N GLY A 498 -51.83 21.59 4.55
CA GLY A 498 -52.73 21.95 5.64
C GLY A 498 -54.05 21.20 5.50
N LEU A 499 -54.86 21.15 6.56
CA LEU A 499 -56.23 20.59 6.66
C LEU A 499 -57.22 21.16 5.61
N GLY A 500 -56.95 20.97 4.31
CA GLY A 500 -57.68 21.58 3.19
C GLY A 500 -57.28 23.02 2.82
N LEU A 501 -56.26 23.60 3.46
CA LEU A 501 -55.81 24.98 3.20
C LEU A 501 -54.29 25.01 2.95
N ALA A 502 -53.89 25.32 1.72
CA ALA A 502 -52.49 25.65 1.43
C ALA A 502 -52.16 26.99 2.11
N ILE A 503 -51.16 27.03 2.99
CA ILE A 503 -50.65 28.28 3.57
C ILE A 503 -49.71 28.92 2.53
N PRO A 504 -50.12 29.98 1.82
CA PRO A 504 -49.29 30.56 0.77
C PRO A 504 -47.98 31.11 1.36
N GLY A 505 -46.86 30.83 0.71
CA GLY A 505 -45.54 31.35 1.11
C GLY A 505 -44.78 30.50 2.14
N LEU A 506 -45.41 29.52 2.81
CA LEU A 506 -44.72 28.69 3.80
C LEU A 506 -43.60 27.84 3.18
N GLY A 507 -43.83 27.29 1.99
CA GLY A 507 -42.79 26.57 1.24
C GLY A 507 -41.59 27.45 0.92
N GLY A 508 -41.83 28.68 0.46
CA GLY A 508 -40.77 29.67 0.18
C GLY A 508 -40.00 30.09 1.43
N LEU A 509 -40.69 30.24 2.57
CA LEU A 509 -40.06 30.52 3.87
C LEU A 509 -39.12 29.37 4.28
N VAL A 510 -39.57 28.11 4.17
CA VAL A 510 -38.74 26.94 4.49
C VAL A 510 -37.53 26.86 3.57
N THR A 511 -37.69 27.06 2.26
CA THR A 511 -36.56 27.12 1.32
C THR A 511 -35.58 28.24 1.68
N SER A 512 -36.07 29.41 2.09
CA SER A 512 -35.23 30.53 2.56
C SER A 512 -34.45 30.20 3.83
N ILE A 513 -35.06 29.49 4.78
CA ILE A 513 -34.40 29.07 6.03
C ILE A 513 -33.28 28.07 5.70
N ILE A 514 -33.55 27.07 4.84
CA ILE A 514 -32.55 26.09 4.44
C ILE A 514 -31.44 26.77 3.64
N SER A 515 -31.78 27.65 2.68
CA SER A 515 -30.79 28.33 1.85
C SER A 515 -29.86 29.23 2.69
N GLY A 516 -30.39 29.92 3.70
CA GLY A 516 -29.61 30.71 4.65
C GLY A 516 -28.66 29.88 5.52
N ALA A 517 -28.94 28.60 5.74
CA ALA A 517 -28.12 27.69 6.53
C ALA A 517 -27.19 26.78 5.68
N THR A 518 -27.23 26.89 4.34
CA THR A 518 -26.51 26.00 3.40
C THR A 518 -25.03 25.85 3.73
N SER A 519 -24.32 26.95 4.00
CA SER A 519 -22.89 26.93 4.31
C SER A 519 -22.59 26.19 5.62
N SER A 520 -23.40 26.41 6.65
CA SER A 520 -23.32 25.69 7.92
C SER A 520 -23.60 24.20 7.74
N ILE A 521 -24.59 23.84 6.92
CA ILE A 521 -24.94 22.45 6.63
C ILE A 521 -23.80 21.76 5.88
N ASP A 522 -23.26 22.40 4.83
CA ASP A 522 -22.13 21.87 4.06
C ASP A 522 -20.89 21.67 4.94
N GLN A 523 -20.58 22.64 5.81
CA GLN A 523 -19.46 22.53 6.76
C GLN A 523 -19.67 21.38 7.74
N LEU A 524 -20.87 21.24 8.30
CA LEU A 524 -21.22 20.15 9.21
C LEU A 524 -21.10 18.78 8.52
N LEU A 525 -21.60 18.67 7.29
CA LEU A 525 -21.56 17.44 6.51
C LEU A 525 -20.13 17.05 6.14
N ALA A 526 -19.33 18.00 5.68
CA ALA A 526 -17.92 17.78 5.35
C ALA A 526 -17.10 17.40 6.59
N ALA A 527 -17.30 18.07 7.73
CA ALA A 527 -16.61 17.75 8.98
C ALA A 527 -17.00 16.36 9.51
N THR A 528 -18.29 16.01 9.42
CA THR A 528 -18.82 14.71 9.84
C THR A 528 -18.24 13.58 9.01
N LEU A 529 -18.30 13.68 7.68
CA LEU A 529 -17.78 12.64 6.80
C LEU A 529 -16.27 12.50 6.92
N ALA A 530 -15.54 13.61 7.04
CA ALA A 530 -14.11 13.57 7.26
C ALA A 530 -13.73 12.93 8.61
N SER A 531 -14.52 13.13 9.66
CA SER A 531 -14.33 12.43 10.95
C SER A 531 -14.52 10.92 10.85
N LEU A 532 -15.32 10.46 9.88
CA LEU A 532 -15.52 9.05 9.55
C LEU A 532 -14.47 8.51 8.55
N GLY A 533 -13.50 9.33 8.14
CA GLY A 533 -12.48 8.95 7.17
C GLY A 533 -12.97 8.93 5.72
N VAL A 534 -14.05 9.66 5.42
CA VAL A 534 -14.65 9.73 4.07
C VAL A 534 -14.71 11.16 3.56
N GLY A 535 -14.29 11.37 2.30
CA GLY A 535 -14.38 12.66 1.63
C GLY A 535 -15.62 12.74 0.74
N ILE A 536 -16.29 13.90 0.72
CA ILE A 536 -17.38 14.16 -0.24
C ILE A 536 -16.75 14.49 -1.59
N GLY A 537 -16.91 13.62 -2.58
CA GLY A 537 -16.39 13.86 -3.94
C GLY A 537 -14.87 14.02 -3.99
N GLN A 538 -14.14 13.52 -2.98
CA GLN A 538 -12.69 13.64 -2.87
C GLN A 538 -12.10 12.32 -2.39
N ALA A 539 -10.94 11.96 -2.93
CA ALA A 539 -10.09 10.90 -2.42
C ALA A 539 -8.68 11.43 -2.19
N ASP A 540 -8.21 11.32 -0.95
CA ASP A 540 -6.82 11.59 -0.61
C ASP A 540 -6.01 10.33 -0.74
N VAL A 541 -4.90 10.43 -1.44
CA VAL A 541 -3.91 9.35 -1.55
C VAL A 541 -2.53 9.83 -1.14
N TRP A 542 -1.77 8.93 -0.56
CA TRP A 542 -0.36 9.16 -0.27
C TRP A 542 0.42 7.86 -0.40
N VAL A 543 1.70 7.99 -0.74
CA VAL A 543 2.65 6.89 -0.81
C VAL A 543 3.50 6.95 0.44
N SER A 544 3.42 5.92 1.28
CA SER A 544 4.12 5.85 2.57
C SER A 544 5.56 5.37 2.44
N GLY A 545 5.90 4.74 1.32
CA GLY A 545 7.22 4.18 1.10
C GLY A 545 7.39 3.61 -0.31
N ILE A 546 8.64 3.51 -0.73
CA ILE A 546 9.05 2.83 -1.94
C ILE A 546 10.25 1.96 -1.59
N ARG A 547 10.21 0.70 -2.04
CA ARG A 547 11.32 -0.23 -1.93
C ARG A 547 11.77 -0.60 -3.33
N CYS A 548 12.97 -0.15 -3.64
CA CYS A 548 13.69 -0.51 -4.85
C CYS A 548 14.76 -1.50 -4.44
N ASP A 549 14.44 -2.79 -4.48
CA ASP A 549 15.46 -3.80 -4.22
C ASP A 549 16.54 -3.70 -5.28
N GLY A 550 17.80 -3.82 -4.85
CA GLY A 550 18.93 -3.97 -5.77
C GLY A 550 18.69 -5.15 -6.70
N ALA A 551 19.18 -5.06 -7.94
CA ALA A 551 19.06 -6.17 -8.87
C ALA A 551 19.76 -7.42 -8.33
N VAL A 552 19.08 -8.56 -8.38
CA VAL A 552 19.61 -9.85 -7.92
C VAL A 552 19.65 -10.82 -9.09
N LEU A 553 20.69 -11.65 -9.13
CA LEU A 553 20.82 -12.74 -10.09
C LEU A 553 19.77 -13.81 -9.85
N VAL A 554 19.22 -14.32 -10.94
CA VAL A 554 18.22 -15.38 -10.94
C VAL A 554 18.56 -16.44 -11.97
N ASN A 555 18.16 -17.67 -11.65
CA ASN A 555 18.32 -18.83 -12.51
C ASN A 555 17.00 -19.21 -13.17
#